data_AF-A0A958WIG9-F1
#
_entry.id   AF-A0A958WIG9-F1
#
_cell.length_a   1.000
_cell.length_b   1.000
_cell.length_c   1.000
_cell.angle_alpha   90.00
_cell.angle_beta   90.00
_cell.angle_gamma   90.00
#
_symmetry.space_group_name_H-M   'P 1'
#
loop_
_entity.id
_entity.type
_entity.pdbx_description
1 polymer ?
#
loop_
_entity_poly.entity_id
_entity_poly.type
_entity_poly.pdbx_seq_one_letter_code
_entity_poly.pdbx_strand_id
1 'polypeptide(L)'
;MNNYLKSSLVVLFLISAVKTSAQETIIQTGVYRGRNLFVQNPYNSETKAYCIQSIELNGTMVLSSPNSSALTIDLSGLQINDDVRIIINHKSDCIPKVLNPRVLQPGVGFTIFQASVDESSISWITSGEQEKDAYYEVEKLKSDNWAIIQRVKAKGDLDNNQYSIGVVHYSGDNEFRIHYISNTADVYSENFNFYSAKDPITFYPIDKVDQLISLSEPTDYIIKTKEGTVLKKGVGQDIFVEDLESGEYILVIENREEEFYKPVQEREFPLPKRKKHEKNDGPT
;
A
#
# COMPACT_ATOMS: atom_id res chain seq x y z
N MET A 1 -68.26 -72.72 -46.54
CA MET A 1 -68.24 -71.29 -46.90
C MET A 1 -67.56 -70.51 -45.78
N ASN A 2 -66.52 -69.75 -46.16
CA ASN A 2 -65.83 -68.65 -45.46
C ASN A 2 -65.24 -68.87 -44.06
N ASN A 3 -63.91 -68.92 -43.99
CA ASN A 3 -63.14 -68.37 -42.86
C ASN A 3 -62.06 -67.43 -43.42
N TYR A 4 -62.16 -66.15 -43.05
CA TYR A 4 -61.26 -65.07 -43.45
C TYR A 4 -59.96 -65.14 -42.64
N LEU A 5 -58.83 -65.30 -43.33
CA LEU A 5 -57.48 -65.15 -42.80
C LEU A 5 -57.22 -63.65 -42.55
N LYS A 6 -57.07 -63.23 -41.28
CA LYS A 6 -56.56 -61.91 -40.92
C LYS A 6 -55.04 -61.97 -40.81
N SER A 7 -54.35 -61.33 -41.75
CA SER A 7 -52.91 -61.09 -41.71
C SER A 7 -52.60 -60.05 -40.61
N SER A 8 -51.80 -60.43 -39.60
CA SER A 8 -51.35 -59.53 -38.55
C SER A 8 -49.92 -59.07 -38.85
N LEU A 9 -49.79 -57.80 -39.24
CA LEU A 9 -48.52 -57.12 -39.44
C LEU A 9 -48.03 -56.61 -38.09
N VAL A 10 -47.02 -57.25 -37.51
CA VAL A 10 -46.37 -56.79 -36.26
C VAL A 10 -45.26 -55.80 -36.64
N VAL A 11 -45.48 -54.52 -36.38
CA VAL A 11 -44.45 -53.46 -36.50
C VAL A 11 -43.71 -53.38 -35.17
N LEU A 12 -42.44 -53.79 -35.16
CA LEU A 12 -41.56 -53.72 -33.98
C LEU A 12 -40.87 -52.34 -33.96
N PHE A 13 -41.33 -51.46 -33.08
CA PHE A 13 -40.73 -50.14 -32.85
C PHE A 13 -39.49 -50.28 -31.95
N LEU A 14 -38.28 -50.19 -32.52
CA LEU A 14 -37.04 -50.11 -31.75
C LEU A 14 -36.94 -48.72 -31.11
N ILE A 15 -37.16 -48.64 -29.80
CA ILE A 15 -36.92 -47.43 -29.00
C ILE A 15 -35.43 -47.40 -28.64
N SER A 16 -34.63 -46.66 -29.40
CA SER A 16 -33.25 -46.34 -29.04
C SER A 16 -33.25 -45.33 -27.89
N ALA A 17 -32.83 -45.76 -26.69
CA ALA A 17 -32.63 -44.89 -25.55
C ALA A 17 -31.44 -43.94 -25.82
N VAL A 18 -31.74 -42.69 -26.15
CA VAL A 18 -30.75 -41.61 -26.20
C VAL A 18 -30.32 -41.33 -24.76
N LYS A 19 -29.08 -41.68 -24.40
CA LYS A 19 -28.48 -41.24 -23.14
C LYS A 19 -28.16 -39.76 -23.27
N THR A 20 -29.09 -38.91 -22.85
CA THR A 20 -28.79 -37.49 -22.60
C THR A 20 -27.81 -37.41 -21.45
N SER A 21 -26.59 -36.90 -21.71
CA SER A 21 -25.68 -36.51 -20.64
C SER A 21 -26.35 -35.38 -19.86
N ALA A 22 -26.72 -35.64 -18.61
CA ALA A 22 -27.23 -34.59 -17.74
C ALA A 22 -26.11 -33.58 -17.50
N GLN A 23 -26.38 -32.32 -17.86
CA GLN A 23 -25.52 -31.17 -17.62
C GLN A 23 -26.10 -30.38 -16.46
N GLU A 24 -25.24 -30.00 -15.53
CA GLU A 24 -25.59 -29.18 -14.37
C GLU A 24 -24.85 -27.85 -14.41
N THR A 25 -25.36 -26.88 -13.64
CA THR A 25 -24.91 -25.50 -13.72
C THR A 25 -24.79 -24.88 -12.33
N ILE A 26 -23.66 -24.22 -12.07
CA ILE A 26 -23.46 -23.32 -10.93
C ILE A 26 -23.51 -21.88 -11.43
N ILE A 27 -24.31 -21.04 -10.79
CA ILE A 27 -24.42 -19.60 -11.12
C ILE A 27 -23.80 -18.79 -10.00
N GLN A 28 -22.93 -17.84 -10.34
CA GLN A 28 -22.43 -16.82 -9.44
C GLN A 28 -22.81 -15.44 -9.98
N THR A 29 -23.36 -14.59 -9.12
CA THR A 29 -23.78 -13.22 -9.47
C THR A 29 -23.21 -12.23 -8.48
N GLY A 30 -22.89 -11.03 -8.93
CA GLY A 30 -22.41 -9.95 -8.09
C GLY A 30 -21.86 -8.80 -8.91
N VAL A 31 -20.88 -8.08 -8.38
CA VAL A 31 -20.24 -6.94 -9.06
C VAL A 31 -18.72 -7.11 -9.10
N TYR A 32 -18.07 -6.58 -10.13
CA TYR A 32 -16.62 -6.61 -10.25
C TYR A 32 -15.96 -5.60 -9.30
N ARG A 33 -14.97 -6.07 -8.54
CA ARG A 33 -14.22 -5.27 -7.54
C ARG A 33 -12.71 -5.34 -7.73
N GLY A 34 -12.24 -5.60 -8.95
CA GLY A 34 -10.80 -5.60 -9.25
C GLY A 34 -10.11 -6.97 -9.07
N ARG A 35 -10.87 -8.04 -8.82
CA ARG A 35 -10.33 -9.40 -8.60
C ARG A 35 -10.97 -10.45 -9.48
N ASN A 36 -10.15 -11.38 -9.94
CA ASN A 36 -10.60 -12.56 -10.69
C ASN A 36 -11.24 -13.61 -9.77
N LEU A 37 -12.10 -14.45 -10.35
CA LEU A 37 -12.71 -15.56 -9.62
C LEU A 37 -11.89 -16.84 -9.85
N PHE A 38 -11.65 -17.59 -8.77
CA PHE A 38 -10.92 -18.85 -8.79
C PHE A 38 -11.86 -20.02 -8.56
N VAL A 39 -11.70 -21.07 -9.36
CA VAL A 39 -12.56 -22.26 -9.34
C VAL A 39 -11.69 -23.51 -9.32
N GLN A 40 -12.01 -24.42 -8.42
CA GLN A 40 -11.48 -25.78 -8.41
C GLN A 40 -12.32 -26.66 -9.34
N ASN A 41 -11.65 -27.35 -10.25
CA ASN A 41 -12.22 -28.22 -11.28
C ASN A 41 -11.82 -29.68 -10.99
N PRO A 42 -12.71 -30.50 -10.39
CA PRO A 42 -12.37 -31.88 -10.06
C PRO A 42 -11.94 -32.70 -11.28
N TYR A 43 -10.89 -33.51 -11.10
CA TYR A 43 -10.47 -34.52 -12.06
C TYR A 43 -11.01 -35.88 -11.64
N ASN A 44 -11.69 -36.56 -12.56
CA ASN A 44 -12.14 -37.93 -12.36
C ASN A 44 -11.10 -38.89 -12.98
N SER A 45 -10.45 -39.71 -12.14
CA SER A 45 -9.41 -40.64 -12.55
C SER A 45 -9.93 -41.83 -13.35
N GLU A 46 -11.18 -42.24 -13.15
CA GLU A 46 -11.81 -43.35 -13.87
C GLU A 46 -12.16 -42.95 -15.30
N THR A 47 -12.79 -41.78 -15.46
CA THR A 47 -13.18 -41.26 -16.78
C THR A 47 -12.06 -40.48 -17.47
N LYS A 48 -10.93 -40.27 -16.78
CA LYS A 48 -9.77 -39.47 -17.21
C LYS A 48 -10.14 -38.09 -17.72
N ALA A 49 -11.11 -37.45 -17.06
CA ALA A 49 -11.67 -36.20 -17.54
C ALA A 49 -11.96 -35.23 -16.39
N TYR A 50 -11.92 -33.94 -16.73
CA TYR A 50 -12.28 -32.87 -15.82
C TYR A 50 -13.80 -32.66 -15.77
N CYS A 51 -14.24 -32.04 -14.67
CA CYS A 51 -15.64 -31.85 -14.34
C CYS A 51 -16.32 -30.75 -15.17
N ILE A 52 -15.66 -29.61 -15.29
CA ILE A 52 -16.20 -28.42 -15.96
C ILE A 52 -16.21 -28.61 -17.47
N GLN A 53 -17.34 -28.30 -18.09
CA GLN A 53 -17.56 -28.35 -19.53
C GLN A 53 -17.39 -26.99 -20.19
N SER A 54 -17.94 -25.93 -19.60
CA SER A 54 -17.73 -24.55 -20.06
C SER A 54 -17.95 -23.55 -18.94
N ILE A 55 -17.39 -22.34 -19.12
CA ILE A 55 -17.66 -21.19 -18.26
C ILE A 55 -18.06 -20.02 -19.14
N GLU A 56 -19.13 -19.34 -18.75
CA GLU A 56 -19.64 -18.12 -19.38
C GLU A 56 -19.52 -16.95 -18.41
N LEU A 57 -19.13 -15.78 -18.92
CA LEU A 57 -19.10 -14.49 -18.22
C LEU A 57 -20.02 -13.52 -18.98
N ASN A 58 -21.04 -13.01 -18.30
CA ASN A 58 -22.01 -12.04 -18.84
C ASN A 58 -22.60 -12.49 -20.19
N GLY A 59 -22.89 -13.79 -20.33
CA GLY A 59 -23.47 -14.39 -21.54
C GLY A 59 -22.45 -14.73 -22.64
N THR A 60 -21.16 -14.42 -22.45
CA THR A 60 -20.10 -14.78 -23.39
C THR A 60 -19.31 -15.97 -22.85
N MET A 61 -19.10 -17.00 -23.67
CA MET A 61 -18.27 -18.14 -23.29
C MET A 61 -16.80 -17.72 -23.20
N VAL A 62 -16.20 -17.90 -22.03
CA VAL A 62 -14.79 -17.53 -21.76
C VAL A 62 -13.88 -18.74 -21.66
N LEU A 63 -14.41 -19.91 -21.29
CA LEU A 63 -13.67 -21.17 -21.25
C LEU A 63 -14.52 -22.32 -21.80
N SER A 64 -13.89 -23.19 -22.58
CA SER A 64 -14.50 -24.41 -23.14
C SER A 64 -13.59 -25.60 -22.89
N SER A 65 -14.16 -26.68 -22.33
CA SER A 65 -13.49 -27.93 -22.00
C SER A 65 -12.13 -27.77 -21.29
N PRO A 66 -12.06 -27.04 -20.15
CA PRO A 66 -10.81 -26.77 -19.46
C PRO A 66 -10.15 -28.07 -18.93
N ASN A 67 -8.84 -28.19 -19.12
CA ASN A 67 -8.03 -29.37 -18.79
C ASN A 67 -7.11 -29.16 -17.57
N SER A 68 -7.54 -28.35 -16.60
CA SER A 68 -6.78 -28.03 -15.39
C SER A 68 -7.65 -28.21 -14.15
N SER A 69 -7.03 -28.63 -13.03
CA SER A 69 -7.70 -28.80 -11.73
C SER A 69 -8.04 -27.47 -11.03
N ALA A 70 -7.42 -26.38 -11.47
CA ALA A 70 -7.65 -25.03 -10.96
C ALA A 70 -7.78 -24.05 -12.14
N LEU A 71 -8.80 -23.21 -12.10
CA LEU A 71 -9.13 -22.25 -13.15
C LEU A 71 -9.21 -20.84 -12.58
N THR A 72 -8.80 -19.88 -13.40
CA THR A 72 -9.00 -18.45 -13.17
C THR A 72 -10.00 -17.95 -14.21
N ILE A 73 -11.05 -17.29 -13.75
CA ILE A 73 -11.99 -16.57 -14.60
C ILE A 73 -11.50 -15.12 -14.60
N ASP A 74 -10.96 -14.69 -15.72
CA ASP A 74 -10.41 -13.34 -15.87
C ASP A 74 -11.54 -12.31 -15.99
N LEU A 75 -11.57 -11.38 -15.04
CA LEU A 75 -12.54 -10.29 -14.93
C LEU A 75 -11.88 -8.92 -15.19
N SER A 76 -10.57 -8.89 -15.48
CA SER A 76 -9.79 -7.66 -15.63
C SER A 76 -10.27 -6.72 -16.74
N GLY A 77 -11.05 -7.22 -17.70
CA GLY A 77 -11.68 -6.41 -18.74
C GLY A 77 -12.92 -5.62 -18.31
N LEU A 78 -13.43 -5.85 -17.09
CA LEU A 78 -14.60 -5.14 -16.54
C LEU A 78 -14.18 -3.86 -15.80
N GLN A 79 -15.08 -2.89 -15.73
CA GLN A 79 -14.92 -1.72 -14.87
C GLN A 79 -15.36 -2.05 -13.44
N ILE A 80 -14.79 -1.37 -12.45
CA ILE A 80 -15.24 -1.54 -11.06
C ILE A 80 -16.73 -1.21 -10.97
N ASN A 81 -17.47 -2.04 -10.24
CA ASN A 81 -18.92 -2.04 -10.08
C ASN A 81 -19.74 -2.58 -11.26
N ASP A 82 -19.11 -3.04 -12.35
CA ASP A 82 -19.84 -3.74 -13.40
C ASP A 82 -20.52 -4.99 -12.86
N ASP A 83 -21.76 -5.24 -13.32
CA ASP A 83 -22.46 -6.48 -13.00
C ASP A 83 -21.72 -7.69 -13.56
N VAL A 84 -21.59 -8.71 -12.72
CA VAL A 84 -20.95 -9.98 -13.04
C VAL A 84 -21.96 -11.10 -12.89
N ARG A 85 -22.15 -11.87 -13.97
CA ARG A 85 -22.88 -13.12 -13.98
C ARG A 85 -22.02 -14.20 -14.61
N ILE A 86 -21.63 -15.18 -13.80
CA ILE A 86 -20.81 -16.32 -14.20
C ILE A 86 -21.66 -17.58 -14.17
N ILE A 87 -21.61 -18.33 -15.27
CA ILE A 87 -22.25 -19.64 -15.38
C ILE A 87 -21.14 -20.69 -15.53
N ILE A 88 -21.09 -21.66 -14.63
CA ILE A 88 -20.16 -22.80 -14.70
C ILE A 88 -20.98 -24.03 -15.04
N ASN A 89 -20.83 -24.52 -16.26
CA ASN A 89 -21.45 -25.75 -16.72
C ASN A 89 -20.54 -26.93 -16.42
N HIS A 90 -21.08 -27.98 -15.79
CA HIS A 90 -20.32 -29.16 -15.40
C HIS A 90 -21.13 -30.44 -15.60
N LYS A 91 -20.41 -31.57 -15.58
CA LYS A 91 -21.02 -32.90 -15.60
C LYS A 91 -21.76 -33.17 -14.30
N SER A 92 -22.83 -33.96 -14.35
CA SER A 92 -23.66 -34.32 -13.20
C SER A 92 -22.97 -35.23 -12.17
N ASP A 93 -21.84 -35.85 -12.49
CA ASP A 93 -21.12 -36.79 -11.61
C ASP A 93 -20.09 -36.11 -10.68
N CYS A 94 -19.99 -34.79 -10.71
CA CYS A 94 -19.00 -34.03 -9.96
C CYS A 94 -19.48 -32.58 -9.71
N ILE A 95 -18.91 -31.93 -8.70
CA ILE A 95 -19.29 -30.56 -8.32
C ILE A 95 -18.04 -29.69 -8.21
N PRO A 96 -17.84 -28.71 -9.11
CA PRO A 96 -16.78 -27.71 -8.98
C PRO A 96 -16.95 -26.82 -7.75
N LYS A 97 -15.86 -26.24 -7.25
CA LYS A 97 -15.89 -25.36 -6.07
C LYS A 97 -15.35 -23.98 -6.41
N VAL A 98 -16.16 -22.94 -6.18
CA VAL A 98 -15.70 -21.55 -6.21
C VAL A 98 -14.90 -21.27 -4.96
N LEU A 99 -13.65 -20.84 -5.11
CA LEU A 99 -12.71 -20.71 -3.99
C LEU A 99 -12.81 -19.37 -3.27
N ASN A 100 -13.16 -18.29 -3.98
CA ASN A 100 -13.23 -16.94 -3.46
C ASN A 100 -14.55 -16.23 -3.81
N PRO A 101 -15.74 -16.80 -3.49
CA PRO A 101 -17.03 -16.24 -3.92
C PRO A 101 -17.29 -14.81 -3.41
N ARG A 102 -16.63 -14.40 -2.32
CA ARG A 102 -16.74 -13.05 -1.74
C ARG A 102 -16.26 -11.93 -2.68
N VAL A 103 -15.42 -12.20 -3.68
CA VAL A 103 -14.93 -11.17 -4.62
C VAL A 103 -16.02 -10.56 -5.49
N LEU A 104 -17.18 -11.21 -5.59
CA LEU A 104 -18.35 -10.71 -6.31
C LEU A 104 -19.41 -10.12 -5.39
N GLN A 105 -19.35 -10.42 -4.09
CA GLN A 105 -20.34 -9.93 -3.15
C GLN A 105 -20.16 -8.42 -2.96
N PRO A 106 -21.26 -7.67 -2.75
CA PRO A 106 -21.15 -6.34 -2.17
C PRO A 106 -20.52 -6.48 -0.78
N GLY A 107 -19.21 -6.24 -0.69
CA GLY A 107 -18.51 -6.22 0.57
C GLY A 107 -18.96 -5.02 1.41
N VAL A 108 -19.01 -5.22 2.72
CA VAL A 108 -18.73 -4.13 3.68
C VAL A 108 -17.53 -3.35 3.15
N GLY A 109 -17.64 -2.03 3.06
CA GLY A 109 -16.57 -1.20 2.53
C GLY A 109 -15.23 -1.46 3.24
N PHE A 110 -14.13 -1.08 2.59
CA PHE A 110 -12.82 -1.12 3.21
C PHE A 110 -12.87 -0.43 4.59
N THR A 111 -12.29 -1.08 5.60
CA THR A 111 -12.26 -0.55 6.97
C THR A 111 -10.91 -0.79 7.62
N ILE A 112 -10.45 0.16 8.43
CA ILE A 112 -9.32 0.03 9.36
C ILE A 112 -9.92 -0.11 10.75
N PHE A 113 -9.78 -1.28 11.37
CA PHE A 113 -10.44 -1.56 12.66
C PHE A 113 -9.61 -1.16 13.87
N GLN A 114 -8.30 -1.32 13.74
CA GLN A 114 -7.37 -1.12 14.83
C GLN A 114 -6.08 -0.58 14.24
N ALA A 115 -5.62 0.54 14.79
CA ALA A 115 -4.28 1.07 14.56
C ALA A 115 -3.72 1.43 15.93
N SER A 116 -2.47 1.06 16.17
CA SER A 116 -1.81 1.29 17.45
C SER A 116 -0.32 1.46 17.23
N VAL A 117 0.31 2.10 18.21
CA VAL A 117 1.74 2.35 18.25
C VAL A 117 2.28 1.95 19.62
N ASP A 118 3.44 1.32 19.63
CA ASP A 118 4.23 1.03 20.81
C ASP A 118 5.61 1.69 20.72
N GLU A 119 6.52 1.37 21.63
CA GLU A 119 7.87 1.94 21.70
C GLU A 119 8.69 1.79 20.40
N SER A 120 8.45 0.73 19.63
CA SER A 120 9.27 0.34 18.48
C SER A 120 8.49 0.11 17.20
N SER A 121 7.17 -0.06 17.28
CA SER A 121 6.36 -0.50 16.15
C SER A 121 5.02 0.23 16.03
N ILE A 122 4.56 0.36 14.78
CA ILE A 122 3.18 0.71 14.45
C ILE A 122 2.54 -0.54 13.86
N SER A 123 1.34 -0.88 14.32
CA SER A 123 0.58 -2.03 13.83
C SER A 123 -0.86 -1.66 13.53
N TRP A 124 -1.43 -2.22 12.46
CA TRP A 124 -2.83 -2.02 12.12
C TRP A 124 -3.48 -3.26 11.51
N ILE A 125 -4.80 -3.34 11.64
CA ILE A 125 -5.66 -4.40 11.12
C ILE A 125 -6.76 -3.79 10.24
N THR A 126 -6.98 -4.38 9.07
CA THR A 126 -7.97 -3.95 8.08
C THR A 126 -8.82 -5.12 7.59
N SER A 127 -9.93 -4.84 6.91
CA SER A 127 -10.60 -5.81 6.02
C SER A 127 -11.12 -5.15 4.76
N GLY A 128 -11.43 -5.98 3.76
CA GLY A 128 -12.07 -5.53 2.54
C GLY A 128 -11.11 -4.85 1.57
N GLU A 129 -9.83 -5.22 1.57
CA GLU A 129 -8.86 -4.69 0.61
C GLU A 129 -9.12 -5.29 -0.78
N GLN A 130 -9.74 -4.52 -1.67
CA GLN A 130 -10.24 -5.04 -2.95
C GLN A 130 -9.15 -5.08 -4.03
N GLU A 131 -8.15 -4.22 -3.98
CA GLU A 131 -7.30 -3.93 -5.14
C GLU A 131 -5.85 -4.35 -4.94
N LYS A 132 -5.24 -4.88 -6.02
CA LYS A 132 -3.86 -5.39 -6.01
C LYS A 132 -2.80 -4.30 -5.89
N ASP A 133 -3.12 -3.09 -6.35
CA ASP A 133 -2.21 -1.94 -6.37
C ASP A 133 -2.51 -0.92 -5.27
N ALA A 134 -3.40 -1.27 -4.34
CA ALA A 134 -3.63 -0.46 -3.15
C ALA A 134 -2.40 -0.44 -2.24
N TYR A 135 -2.26 0.63 -1.47
CA TYR A 135 -1.18 0.81 -0.51
C TYR A 135 -1.62 1.67 0.67
N TYR A 136 -0.79 1.64 1.71
CA TYR A 136 -0.88 2.46 2.89
C TYR A 136 0.23 3.51 2.88
N GLU A 137 -0.11 4.74 3.23
CA GLU A 137 0.84 5.73 3.73
C GLU A 137 0.70 5.78 5.25
N VAL A 138 1.78 5.44 5.95
CA VAL A 138 1.87 5.65 7.40
C VAL A 138 2.44 7.04 7.59
N GLU A 139 1.70 7.89 8.27
CA GLU A 139 2.01 9.29 8.44
C GLU A 139 2.27 9.61 9.91
N LYS A 140 3.24 10.50 10.14
CA LYS A 140 3.57 11.07 11.45
C LYS A 140 3.33 12.58 11.40
N LEU A 141 2.71 13.15 12.42
CA LEU A 141 2.57 14.59 12.52
C LEU A 141 3.93 15.24 12.85
N LYS A 142 4.37 16.15 12.00
CA LYS A 142 5.62 16.93 12.11
C LYS A 142 5.35 18.40 11.87
N SER A 143 5.63 19.27 12.85
CA SER A 143 5.43 20.73 12.74
C SER A 143 4.10 21.10 12.07
N ASP A 144 2.99 20.59 12.64
CA ASP A 144 1.60 20.76 12.18
C ASP A 144 1.24 20.19 10.79
N ASN A 145 2.15 19.42 10.17
CA ASN A 145 1.92 18.79 8.88
C ASN A 145 2.09 17.27 8.97
N TRP A 146 1.26 16.52 8.24
CA TRP A 146 1.42 15.07 8.13
C TRP A 146 2.55 14.74 7.17
N ALA A 147 3.55 14.02 7.67
CA ALA A 147 4.67 13.55 6.88
C ALA A 147 4.60 12.04 6.72
N ILE A 148 4.66 11.57 5.47
CA ILE A 148 4.72 10.13 5.15
C ILE A 148 6.05 9.58 5.65
N ILE A 149 6.01 8.66 6.60
CA ILE A 149 7.20 7.99 7.14
C ILE A 149 7.47 6.65 6.46
N GLN A 150 6.43 5.99 5.95
CA GLN A 150 6.57 4.71 5.25
C GLN A 150 5.40 4.49 4.30
N ARG A 151 5.68 3.91 3.12
CA ARG A 151 4.67 3.31 2.26
C ARG A 151 4.69 1.80 2.40
N VAL A 152 3.51 1.19 2.52
CA VAL A 152 3.34 -0.26 2.65
C VAL A 152 2.33 -0.75 1.62
N LYS A 153 2.74 -1.69 0.76
CA LYS A 153 1.84 -2.29 -0.21
C LYS A 153 0.74 -3.07 0.51
N ALA A 154 -0.52 -2.89 0.10
CA ALA A 154 -1.62 -3.68 0.61
C ALA A 154 -1.47 -5.14 0.19
N LYS A 155 -1.79 -6.06 1.10
CA LYS A 155 -1.82 -7.50 0.83
C LYS A 155 -2.93 -7.82 -0.16
N GLY A 156 -4.01 -7.05 -0.10
CA GLY A 156 -5.21 -7.28 -0.84
C GLY A 156 -5.82 -8.60 -0.39
N ASP A 157 -6.27 -8.72 0.85
CA ASP A 157 -7.25 -9.76 1.24
C ASP A 157 -8.58 -9.11 1.59
N LEU A 158 -9.68 -9.79 1.24
CA LEU A 158 -11.01 -9.37 1.63
C LEU A 158 -11.28 -9.63 3.10
N ASP A 159 -10.64 -10.66 3.65
CA ASP A 159 -10.69 -10.96 5.07
C ASP A 159 -9.75 -10.03 5.84
N ASN A 160 -9.37 -10.41 7.07
CA ASN A 160 -8.55 -9.56 7.91
C ASN A 160 -7.10 -9.55 7.43
N ASN A 161 -6.55 -8.34 7.24
CA ASN A 161 -5.13 -8.14 6.98
C ASN A 161 -4.50 -7.47 8.18
N GLN A 162 -3.29 -7.90 8.51
CA GLN A 162 -2.50 -7.33 9.61
C GLN A 162 -1.15 -6.85 9.10
N TYR A 163 -0.70 -5.70 9.58
CA TYR A 163 0.56 -5.08 9.22
C TYR A 163 1.32 -4.62 10.45
N SER A 164 2.64 -4.51 10.30
CA SER A 164 3.51 -3.89 11.29
C SER A 164 4.73 -3.28 10.60
N ILE A 165 5.14 -2.10 11.05
CA ILE A 165 6.39 -1.45 10.65
C ILE A 165 7.15 -0.99 11.90
N GLY A 166 8.48 -0.88 11.78
CA GLY A 166 9.28 -0.21 12.80
C GLY A 166 9.07 1.31 12.78
N VAL A 167 9.19 1.95 13.94
CA VAL A 167 9.09 3.41 14.08
C VAL A 167 10.14 3.93 15.06
N VAL A 168 10.61 5.16 14.83
CA VAL A 168 11.43 5.91 15.78
C VAL A 168 10.64 7.12 16.27
N HIS A 169 10.56 7.24 17.60
CA HIS A 169 9.89 8.34 18.28
C HIS A 169 10.85 9.48 18.56
N TYR A 170 10.32 10.71 18.45
CA TYR A 170 10.92 11.88 19.08
C TYR A 170 10.64 11.85 20.58
N SER A 171 11.39 12.61 21.36
CA SER A 171 10.99 12.92 22.74
C SER A 171 9.59 13.55 22.79
N GLY A 172 8.77 13.13 23.77
CA GLY A 172 7.42 13.65 23.98
C GLY A 172 6.35 12.99 23.10
N ASP A 173 5.33 13.75 22.73
CA ASP A 173 4.17 13.26 21.98
C ASP A 173 4.50 13.00 20.51
N ASN A 174 4.17 11.78 20.07
CA ASN A 174 4.27 11.37 18.67
C ASN A 174 2.88 10.93 18.20
N GLU A 175 2.33 11.63 17.22
CA GLU A 175 1.00 11.36 16.67
C GLU A 175 1.09 10.79 15.26
N PHE A 176 0.25 9.80 14.98
CA PHE A 176 0.27 9.00 13.75
C PHE A 176 -1.14 8.81 13.20
N ARG A 177 -1.21 8.55 11.90
CA ARG A 177 -2.42 8.04 11.25
C ARG A 177 -2.04 7.11 10.09
N ILE A 178 -2.98 6.23 9.72
CA ILE A 178 -2.87 5.37 8.55
C ILE A 178 -3.76 5.92 7.45
N HIS A 179 -3.22 6.06 6.25
CA HIS A 179 -3.97 6.47 5.06
C HIS A 179 -3.95 5.33 4.04
N TYR A 180 -5.11 4.74 3.74
CA TYR A 180 -5.28 3.72 2.72
C TYR A 180 -5.73 4.34 1.41
N ILE A 181 -5.01 4.03 0.33
CA ILE A 181 -5.26 4.56 -1.01
C ILE A 181 -5.41 3.39 -1.98
N SER A 182 -6.46 3.47 -2.79
CA SER A 182 -6.78 2.57 -3.89
C SER A 182 -7.55 3.34 -4.98
N ASN A 183 -7.89 2.71 -6.10
CA ASN A 183 -8.70 3.39 -7.13
C ASN A 183 -10.15 3.64 -6.67
N THR A 184 -10.62 2.93 -5.65
CA THR A 184 -12.03 2.95 -5.22
C THR A 184 -12.24 3.44 -3.79
N ALA A 185 -11.16 3.60 -3.03
CA ALA A 185 -11.22 4.04 -1.64
C ALA A 185 -10.00 4.89 -1.28
N ASP A 186 -10.28 5.94 -0.51
CA ASP A 186 -9.36 6.90 0.09
C ASP A 186 -9.82 7.08 1.54
N VAL A 187 -9.15 6.42 2.49
CA VAL A 187 -9.66 6.24 3.86
C VAL A 187 -8.54 6.45 4.88
N TYR A 188 -8.80 7.28 5.87
CA TYR A 188 -7.92 7.49 7.03
C TYR A 188 -8.38 6.69 8.24
N SER A 189 -7.43 6.25 9.07
CA SER A 189 -7.72 5.80 10.43
C SER A 189 -8.04 6.99 11.34
N GLU A 190 -8.55 6.71 12.54
CA GLU A 190 -8.43 7.67 13.64
C GLU A 190 -6.94 7.89 13.96
N ASN A 191 -6.62 9.06 14.53
CA ASN A 191 -5.27 9.36 14.97
C ASN A 191 -4.95 8.52 16.22
N PHE A 192 -3.69 8.11 16.33
CA PHE A 192 -3.18 7.36 17.47
C PHE A 192 -1.80 7.88 17.84
N ASN A 193 -1.46 7.85 19.13
CA ASN A 193 -0.26 8.50 19.64
C ASN A 193 0.56 7.63 20.61
N PHE A 194 1.84 7.96 20.71
CA PHE A 194 2.78 7.42 21.68
C PHE A 194 3.50 8.56 22.38
N TYR A 195 3.56 8.53 23.71
CA TYR A 195 4.40 9.44 24.47
C TYR A 195 5.76 8.78 24.74
N SER A 196 6.83 9.37 24.23
CA SER A 196 8.21 8.92 24.48
C SER A 196 8.84 9.70 25.63
N ALA A 197 9.33 8.97 26.63
CA ALA A 197 10.06 9.55 27.77
C ALA A 197 11.57 9.71 27.51
N LYS A 198 12.02 9.65 26.25
CA LYS A 198 13.42 9.89 25.89
C LYS A 198 13.79 11.34 26.17
N ASP A 199 15.06 11.58 26.46
CA ASP A 199 15.56 12.95 26.55
C ASP A 199 15.51 13.61 25.15
N PRO A 200 15.12 14.90 25.06
CA PRO A 200 15.15 15.62 23.80
C PRO A 200 16.55 15.75 23.22
N ILE A 201 16.66 15.72 21.90
CA ILE A 201 17.90 15.95 21.16
C ILE A 201 18.39 17.38 21.45
N THR A 202 19.63 17.50 21.90
CA THR A 202 20.27 18.79 22.14
C THR A 202 21.15 19.18 20.96
N PHE A 203 21.54 20.45 20.88
CA PHE A 203 22.45 20.93 19.84
C PHE A 203 23.50 21.87 20.42
N TYR A 204 24.64 21.98 19.73
CA TYR A 204 25.71 22.90 20.07
C TYR A 204 26.31 23.50 18.80
N PRO A 205 26.71 24.79 18.80
CA PRO A 205 26.47 25.80 19.84
C PRO A 205 25.00 26.26 19.91
N ILE A 206 24.53 26.72 21.08
CA ILE A 206 23.12 27.08 21.33
C ILE A 206 22.80 28.52 20.88
N ASP A 207 23.71 29.48 21.07
CA ASP A 207 23.42 30.90 20.79
C ASP A 207 24.09 31.44 19.52
N LYS A 208 25.42 31.24 19.41
CA LYS A 208 26.23 31.80 18.32
C LYS A 208 26.86 30.67 17.53
N VAL A 209 26.43 30.53 16.29
CA VAL A 209 26.86 29.43 15.41
C VAL A 209 27.56 30.03 14.20
N ASP A 210 28.87 29.83 14.07
CA ASP A 210 29.61 30.34 12.91
C ASP A 210 29.53 29.40 11.70
N GLN A 211 29.80 28.11 11.89
CA GLN A 211 30.02 27.18 10.77
C GLN A 211 29.19 25.91 10.87
N LEU A 212 29.04 25.36 12.07
CA LEU A 212 28.52 24.02 12.29
C LEU A 212 27.61 24.00 13.50
N ILE A 213 26.45 23.36 13.34
CA ILE A 213 25.61 22.88 14.42
C ILE A 213 25.81 21.37 14.54
N SER A 214 26.12 20.87 15.73
CA SER A 214 26.18 19.45 16.04
C SER A 214 25.04 19.07 16.98
N LEU A 215 24.22 18.11 16.56
CA LEU A 215 23.14 17.52 17.34
C LEU A 215 23.67 16.38 18.24
N SER A 216 22.99 16.09 19.33
CA SER A 216 23.35 14.97 20.21
C SER A 216 23.14 13.62 19.55
N GLU A 217 22.18 13.51 18.63
CA GLU A 217 21.90 12.33 17.81
C GLU A 217 21.48 12.73 16.39
N PRO A 218 21.69 11.88 15.37
CA PRO A 218 21.20 12.15 14.02
C PRO A 218 19.66 12.22 13.97
N THR A 219 19.11 13.30 13.43
CA THR A 219 17.66 13.46 13.23
C THR A 219 17.37 14.31 12.00
N ASP A 220 16.12 14.37 11.57
CA ASP A 220 15.70 15.35 10.59
C ASP A 220 15.69 16.77 11.17
N TYR A 221 16.14 17.72 10.36
CA TYR A 221 16.24 19.12 10.75
C TYR A 221 15.73 20.04 9.64
N ILE A 222 15.30 21.24 10.03
CA ILE A 222 15.01 22.36 9.15
C ILE A 222 15.70 23.60 9.71
N ILE A 223 16.36 24.38 8.86
CA ILE A 223 16.80 25.74 9.18
C ILE A 223 15.92 26.70 8.38
N LYS A 224 15.30 27.64 9.09
CA LYS A 224 14.44 28.66 8.50
C LYS A 224 14.74 30.05 9.06
N THR A 225 14.34 31.10 8.34
CA THR A 225 14.35 32.48 8.86
C THR A 225 13.25 32.68 9.90
N LYS A 226 13.27 33.79 10.65
CA LYS A 226 12.19 34.15 11.59
C LYS A 226 10.82 34.32 10.93
N GLU A 227 10.80 34.67 9.65
CA GLU A 227 9.59 34.78 8.83
C GLU A 227 9.09 33.41 8.33
N GLY A 228 9.83 32.32 8.61
CA GLY A 228 9.46 30.96 8.26
C GLY A 228 9.99 30.47 6.91
N THR A 229 10.85 31.24 6.23
CA THR A 229 11.42 30.80 4.94
C THR A 229 12.44 29.69 5.18
N VAL A 230 12.16 28.49 4.66
CA VAL A 230 13.07 27.33 4.76
C VAL A 230 14.30 27.54 3.89
N LEU A 231 15.48 27.51 4.51
CA LEU A 231 16.78 27.67 3.85
C LEU A 231 17.50 26.33 3.67
N LYS A 232 17.42 25.45 4.68
CA LYS A 232 18.01 24.11 4.64
C LYS A 232 17.06 23.11 5.29
N LYS A 233 17.10 21.87 4.80
CA LYS A 233 16.45 20.71 5.45
C LYS A 233 17.24 19.45 5.13
N GLY A 234 17.21 18.47 6.02
CA GLY A 234 17.95 17.22 5.82
C GLY A 234 17.78 16.26 6.98
N VAL A 235 18.57 15.20 6.96
CA VAL A 235 18.77 14.27 8.08
C VAL A 235 20.26 14.24 8.37
N GLY A 236 20.65 14.45 9.61
CA GLY A 236 22.06 14.45 9.97
C GLY A 236 22.28 14.80 11.43
N GLN A 237 23.51 14.57 11.89
CA GLN A 237 23.98 15.03 13.19
C GLN A 237 24.72 16.37 13.08
N ASP A 238 25.46 16.56 11.98
CA ASP A 238 26.24 17.77 11.71
C ASP A 238 25.58 18.58 10.60
N ILE A 239 25.33 19.87 10.86
CA ILE A 239 24.64 20.79 9.97
C ILE A 239 25.52 22.00 9.69
N PHE A 240 26.06 22.08 8.48
CA PHE A 240 26.88 23.21 8.04
C PHE A 240 26.01 24.43 7.68
N VAL A 241 26.36 25.57 8.29
CA VAL A 241 25.67 26.87 8.16
C VAL A 241 26.60 28.00 7.73
N GLU A 242 27.80 27.67 7.27
CA GLU A 242 28.84 28.61 6.81
C GLU A 242 28.35 29.53 5.69
N ASP A 243 27.47 29.00 4.86
CA ASP A 243 26.88 29.64 3.68
C ASP A 243 25.70 30.56 4.01
N LEU A 244 25.26 30.60 5.27
CA LEU A 244 24.25 31.53 5.74
C LEU A 244 24.86 32.91 6.01
N GLU A 245 24.13 33.96 5.63
CA GLU A 245 24.47 35.32 6.00
C GLU A 245 24.36 35.55 7.52
N SER A 246 24.93 36.64 8.03
CA SER A 246 24.76 36.96 9.44
C SER A 246 23.32 37.35 9.73
N GLY A 247 22.73 36.75 10.77
CA GLY A 247 21.33 36.96 11.10
C GLY A 247 20.82 35.98 12.15
N GLU A 248 19.55 36.14 12.50
CA GLU A 248 18.83 35.24 13.41
C GLU A 248 18.08 34.18 12.62
N TYR A 249 18.15 32.94 13.09
CA TYR A 249 17.59 31.77 12.43
C TYR A 249 16.87 30.87 13.43
N ILE A 250 16.03 29.99 12.91
CA ILE A 250 15.34 28.96 13.68
C ILE A 250 15.80 27.59 13.17
N LEU A 251 16.29 26.77 14.08
CA LEU A 251 16.51 25.34 13.90
C LEU A 251 15.26 24.59 14.38
N VAL A 252 14.66 23.77 13.52
CA VAL A 252 13.56 22.88 13.88
C VAL A 252 14.09 21.45 14.00
N ILE A 253 13.96 20.86 15.18
CA ILE A 253 14.33 19.47 15.51
C ILE A 253 13.27 18.86 16.45
N GLU A 254 12.87 17.60 16.24
CA GLU A 254 11.91 16.90 17.12
C GLU A 254 10.61 17.67 17.44
N ASN A 255 10.04 18.38 16.45
CA ASN A 255 8.87 19.27 16.62
C ASN A 255 9.10 20.48 17.56
N ARG A 256 10.36 20.80 17.89
CA ARG A 256 10.75 21.99 18.64
C ARG A 256 11.41 22.99 17.72
N GLU A 257 11.27 24.27 18.05
CA GLU A 257 11.92 25.39 17.37
C GLU A 257 12.92 26.02 18.31
N GLU A 258 14.16 26.13 17.86
CA GLU A 258 15.29 26.65 18.64
C GLU A 258 15.92 27.83 17.89
N GLU A 259 16.04 28.98 18.54
CA GLU A 259 16.65 30.17 17.93
C GLU A 259 18.18 30.10 18.03
N PHE A 260 18.87 30.54 16.97
CA PHE A 260 20.31 30.76 17.00
C PHE A 260 20.72 31.97 16.14
N TYR A 261 21.88 32.54 16.42
CA TYR A 261 22.44 33.67 15.68
C TYR A 261 23.72 33.29 14.92
N LYS A 262 23.77 33.63 13.64
CA LYS A 262 24.97 33.53 12.80
C LYS A 262 25.75 34.84 12.86
N PRO A 263 26.98 34.88 13.39
CA PRO A 263 27.80 36.08 13.39
C PRO A 263 28.35 36.40 12.00
N VAL A 264 28.68 37.67 11.79
CA VAL A 264 29.45 38.14 10.65
C VAL A 264 30.79 37.41 10.62
N GLN A 265 31.17 36.84 9.47
CA GLN A 265 32.50 36.25 9.31
C GLN A 265 33.57 37.33 9.51
N GLU A 266 34.40 37.18 10.54
CA GLU A 266 35.58 38.01 10.73
C GLU A 266 36.58 37.70 9.61
N ARG A 267 36.70 38.62 8.65
CA ARG A 267 37.80 38.57 7.68
C ARG A 267 39.09 38.87 8.44
N GLU A 268 39.99 37.88 8.59
CA GLU A 268 41.34 38.15 9.08
C GLU A 268 41.99 39.23 8.21
N PHE A 269 42.15 40.43 8.76
CA PHE A 269 42.91 41.47 8.09
C PHE A 269 44.40 41.09 8.16
N PRO A 270 45.12 41.03 7.03
CA PRO A 270 46.55 40.72 7.07
C PRO A 270 47.28 41.76 7.91
N LEU A 271 48.08 41.28 8.87
CA LEU A 271 48.88 42.12 9.76
C LEU A 271 49.66 43.16 8.96
N PRO A 272 49.68 44.44 9.38
CA PRO A 272 50.41 45.47 8.66
C PRO A 272 51.90 45.11 8.63
N LYS A 273 52.45 44.99 7.41
CA LYS A 273 53.89 44.75 7.20
C LYS A 273 54.67 45.87 7.90
N ARG A 274 55.47 45.54 8.91
CA ARG A 274 56.41 46.48 9.55
C ARG A 274 57.32 47.08 8.47
N LYS A 275 57.23 48.40 8.26
CA LYS A 275 58.21 49.13 7.44
C LYS A 275 59.59 48.95 8.09
N LYS A 276 60.52 48.32 7.37
CA LYS A 276 61.93 48.36 7.74
C LYS A 276 62.37 49.83 7.71
N HIS A 277 62.84 50.34 8.84
CA HIS A 277 63.57 51.61 8.87
C HIS A 277 64.86 51.43 8.07
N GLU A 278 64.91 52.05 6.90
CA GLU A 278 66.11 52.18 6.09
C GLU A 278 67.02 53.20 6.78
N LYS A 279 68.18 52.74 7.23
CA LYS A 279 69.21 53.54 7.87
C LYS A 279 69.99 54.23 6.75
N ASN A 280 69.82 55.54 6.61
CA ASN A 280 70.63 56.35 5.71
C ASN A 280 72.00 56.58 6.35
N ASP A 281 73.02 55.84 5.91
CA ASP A 281 74.42 56.20 6.10
C ASP A 281 74.88 56.96 4.84
N GLY A 282 75.17 58.25 4.99
CA GLY A 282 75.72 59.11 3.93
C GLY A 282 77.25 58.98 3.82
N PRO A 283 77.84 59.18 2.62
CA PRO A 283 79.26 58.96 2.40
C PRO A 283 80.13 60.15 2.84
N THR A 284 81.37 59.84 3.20
CA THR A 284 82.49 60.78 3.42
C THR A 284 83.09 61.25 2.11
#